data_AF-A0A534I4E2-F1
#
_entry.id   AF-A0A534I4E2-F1
#
_cell.length_a   1.000
_cell.length_b   1.000
_cell.length_c   1.000
_cell.angle_alpha   90.00
_cell.angle_beta   90.00
_cell.angle_gamma   90.00
#
_symmetry.space_group_name_H-M   'P 1'
#
loop_
_entity.id
_entity.type
_entity.pdbx_description
1 polymer ?
#
loop_
_entity_poly.entity_id
_entity_poly.type
_entity_poly.pdbx_seq_one_letter_code
_entity_poly.pdbx_strand_id
1 'polypeptide(L)'
;MRLTEAAASSRRCGECTACCDGWLKINVYGVEVYPGHPCPHSSGHHCLIYERRPLDPCQRFFCGWLMPASPLPDWLRPDKARVIFLPAQFKWHGQDVDVAVPVGDGPDDKTIEWLKNFASERKRLLLYRLDQDWFAFGPPAFQVQMQERMASGEKLW
;
A
#
# COMPACT_ATOMS: atom_id res chain seq x y z
N MET A 1 8.50 3.31 -35.12
CA MET A 1 8.81 3.93 -33.82
C MET A 1 7.52 4.49 -33.25
N ARG A 2 6.81 3.75 -32.38
CA ARG A 2 5.62 4.27 -31.69
C ARG A 2 6.06 4.65 -30.28
N LEU A 3 6.10 5.95 -30.01
CA LEU A 3 6.23 6.49 -28.67
C LEU A 3 4.94 6.14 -27.93
N THR A 4 4.99 5.17 -27.03
CA THR A 4 3.92 4.93 -26.07
C THR A 4 3.98 6.04 -25.03
N GLU A 5 3.08 7.03 -25.14
CA GLU A 5 2.76 7.94 -24.05
C GLU A 5 2.32 7.11 -22.84
N ALA A 6 3.12 7.11 -21.78
CA ALA A 6 2.70 6.61 -20.49
C ALA A 6 1.56 7.53 -20.01
N ALA A 7 0.35 7.00 -19.85
CA ALA A 7 -0.77 7.77 -19.34
C ALA A 7 -0.43 8.33 -17.96
N ALA A 8 -0.24 9.65 -17.86
CA ALA A 8 -0.09 10.31 -16.58
C ALA A 8 -1.33 10.00 -15.73
N SER A 9 -1.14 9.51 -14.50
CA SER A 9 -2.27 9.34 -13.57
C SER A 9 -2.82 10.72 -13.25
N SER A 10 -4.08 10.95 -13.61
CA SER A 10 -4.84 12.13 -13.22
C SER A 10 -5.29 12.10 -11.76
N ARG A 11 -5.01 11.00 -11.04
CA ARG A 11 -5.46 10.82 -9.66
C ARG A 11 -4.67 11.72 -8.73
N ARG A 12 -5.38 12.29 -7.76
CA ARG A 12 -4.84 13.00 -6.60
C ARG A 12 -5.35 12.30 -5.36
N CYS A 13 -4.62 12.43 -4.23
CA CYS A 13 -5.12 11.94 -2.94
C CYS A 13 -6.52 12.49 -2.66
N GLY A 14 -6.72 13.80 -2.94
CA GLY A 14 -8.00 14.47 -2.71
C GLY A 14 -8.39 14.34 -1.26
N GLU A 15 -9.54 13.69 -1.02
CA GLU A 15 -10.06 13.46 0.33
C GLU A 15 -9.41 12.28 1.07
N CYS A 16 -8.63 11.44 0.36
CA CYS A 16 -8.00 10.27 0.95
C CYS A 16 -6.75 10.65 1.75
N THR A 17 -6.75 10.34 3.04
CA THR A 17 -5.60 10.57 3.95
C THR A 17 -4.94 9.29 4.47
N ALA A 18 -5.39 8.10 4.06
CA ALA A 18 -4.95 6.82 4.64
C ALA A 18 -3.42 6.66 4.76
N CYS A 19 -2.63 7.03 3.76
CA CYS A 19 -1.17 6.93 3.84
C CYS A 19 -0.53 7.87 4.89
N CYS A 20 -1.24 8.93 5.28
CA CYS A 20 -0.85 9.89 6.31
C CYS A 20 -1.47 9.60 7.68
N ASP A 21 -2.51 8.78 7.77
CA ASP A 21 -3.27 8.54 9.01
C ASP A 21 -2.60 7.54 9.96
N GLY A 22 -1.30 7.30 9.79
CA GLY A 22 -0.52 6.45 10.69
C GLY A 22 -0.49 4.98 10.30
N TRP A 23 -1.02 4.55 9.16
CA TRP A 23 -0.95 3.11 8.79
C TRP A 23 0.43 2.69 8.25
N LEU A 24 1.26 3.64 7.84
CA LEU A 24 2.61 3.44 7.33
C LEU A 24 3.64 4.05 8.27
N LYS A 25 4.88 3.55 8.24
CA LYS A 25 6.01 4.18 8.90
C LYS A 25 6.69 5.17 7.96
N ILE A 26 6.48 6.47 8.17
CA ILE A 26 7.07 7.55 7.37
C ILE A 26 7.59 8.69 8.26
N ASN A 27 8.40 9.58 7.70
CA ASN A 27 8.84 10.80 8.38
C ASN A 27 8.39 12.04 7.59
N VAL A 28 7.72 12.99 8.23
CA VAL A 28 7.25 14.23 7.60
C VAL A 28 7.84 15.40 8.38
N TYR A 29 8.81 16.10 7.79
CA TYR A 29 9.53 17.21 8.43
C TYR A 29 10.08 16.87 9.83
N GLY A 30 10.64 15.68 10.01
CA GLY A 30 11.20 15.23 11.29
C GLY A 30 10.18 14.56 12.21
N VAL A 31 8.88 14.61 11.90
CA VAL A 31 7.84 13.94 12.68
C VAL A 31 7.63 12.51 12.18
N GLU A 32 7.76 11.52 13.07
CA GLU A 32 7.44 10.13 12.74
C GLU A 32 5.93 9.92 12.69
N VAL A 33 5.49 9.23 11.64
CA VAL A 33 4.11 8.78 11.42
C VAL A 33 4.16 7.26 11.38
N TYR A 34 3.31 6.60 12.16
CA TYR A 34 3.26 5.15 12.34
C TYR A 34 1.95 4.74 13.04
N PRO A 35 1.64 3.44 13.22
CA PRO A 35 0.36 3.03 13.78
C PRO A 35 0.01 3.74 15.10
N GLY A 36 -1.17 4.37 15.13
CA GLY A 36 -1.65 5.20 16.25
C GLY A 36 -1.12 6.64 16.28
N HIS A 37 -0.22 7.02 15.38
CA HIS A 37 0.44 8.33 15.32
C HIS A 37 0.31 8.92 13.91
N PRO A 38 -0.82 9.57 13.60
CA PRO A 38 -1.06 10.16 12.28
C PRO A 38 -0.15 11.37 12.05
N CYS A 39 0.04 11.72 10.77
CA CYS A 39 0.70 12.95 10.38
C CYS A 39 -0.03 14.16 10.99
N PRO A 40 0.68 15.10 11.64
CA PRO A 40 0.06 16.28 12.26
C PRO A 40 -0.58 17.22 11.24
N HIS A 41 -0.29 17.03 9.95
CA HIS A 41 -0.89 17.78 8.85
C HIS A 41 -2.04 17.04 8.15
N SER A 42 -2.41 15.84 8.61
CA SER A 42 -3.64 15.18 8.16
C SER A 42 -4.82 15.76 8.93
N SER A 43 -5.87 16.21 8.24
CA SER A 43 -7.15 16.55 8.88
C SER A 43 -8.07 15.35 9.04
N GLY A 44 -7.64 14.16 8.60
CA GLY A 44 -8.51 12.99 8.40
C GLY A 44 -9.36 13.06 7.13
N HIS A 45 -9.34 14.20 6.42
CA HIS A 45 -10.08 14.41 5.17
C HIS A 45 -9.25 15.04 4.06
N HIS A 46 -8.08 15.62 4.36
CA HIS A 46 -7.12 16.12 3.38
C HIS A 46 -5.79 16.45 4.07
N CYS A 47 -4.75 16.74 3.28
CA CYS A 47 -3.50 17.28 3.80
C CYS A 47 -3.59 18.81 3.93
N LEU A 48 -3.38 19.34 5.13
CA LEU A 48 -3.39 20.78 5.43
C LEU A 48 -2.24 21.57 4.78
N ILE A 49 -1.22 20.86 4.29
CA ILE A 49 -0.05 21.45 3.63
C ILE A 49 0.17 20.89 2.22
N TYR A 50 -0.88 20.47 1.51
CA TYR A 50 -0.76 19.74 0.24
C TYR A 50 0.26 20.39 -0.72
N GLU A 51 0.13 21.67 -1.05
CA GLU A 51 1.06 22.35 -1.97
C GLU A 51 2.48 22.58 -1.41
N ARG A 52 2.69 22.41 -0.10
CA ARG A 52 3.96 22.63 0.62
C ARG A 52 4.52 21.34 1.24
N ARG A 53 4.04 20.17 0.79
CA ARG A 53 4.51 18.87 1.28
C ARG A 53 6.02 18.73 1.07
N PRO A 54 6.75 18.06 1.97
CA PRO A 54 8.16 17.79 1.75
C PRO A 54 8.35 16.90 0.52
N LEU A 55 9.50 17.01 -0.14
CA LEU A 55 9.84 16.18 -1.30
C LEU A 55 9.76 14.69 -0.92
N ASP A 56 10.45 14.31 0.15
CA ASP A 56 10.43 12.96 0.71
C ASP A 56 9.64 12.90 2.03
N PRO A 57 8.80 11.87 2.23
CA PRO A 57 8.26 10.97 1.21
C PRO A 57 7.07 11.59 0.47
N CYS A 58 6.50 12.69 0.96
CA CYS A 58 5.14 13.12 0.60
C CYS A 58 4.90 13.49 -0.88
N GLN A 59 5.93 13.87 -1.63
CA GLN A 59 5.81 14.09 -3.08
C GLN A 59 6.31 12.90 -3.91
N ARG A 60 7.23 12.10 -3.37
CA ARG A 60 7.81 10.94 -4.08
C ARG A 60 7.05 9.63 -3.88
N PHE A 61 6.28 9.53 -2.80
CA PHE A 61 5.51 8.34 -2.48
C PHE A 61 4.19 8.32 -3.26
N PHE A 62 3.95 7.20 -3.93
CA PHE A 62 2.67 6.88 -4.56
C PHE A 62 2.21 5.53 -4.02
N CYS A 63 1.04 5.49 -3.37
CA CYS A 63 0.38 4.21 -3.14
C CYS A 63 -0.06 3.62 -4.48
N GLY A 64 -0.29 2.31 -4.53
CA GLY A 64 -0.60 1.61 -5.77
C GLY A 64 -1.82 2.16 -6.51
N TRP A 65 -2.79 2.75 -5.80
CA TRP A 65 -3.95 3.41 -6.42
C TRP A 65 -3.59 4.75 -7.09
N LEU A 66 -2.65 5.52 -6.50
CA LEU A 66 -2.27 6.85 -6.97
C LEU A 66 -1.26 6.81 -8.13
N MET A 67 -0.49 5.73 -8.24
CA MET A 67 0.57 5.59 -9.25
C MET A 67 0.10 5.93 -10.69
N PRO A 68 0.97 6.55 -11.51
CA PRO A 68 0.79 6.64 -12.96
C PRO A 68 0.35 5.32 -13.58
N ALA A 69 -0.68 5.36 -14.43
CA ALA A 69 -1.26 4.18 -15.07
C ALA A 69 -1.62 3.02 -14.12
N SER A 70 -2.01 3.32 -12.89
CA SER A 70 -2.44 2.30 -11.93
C SER A 70 -3.54 1.39 -12.50
N PRO A 71 -3.39 0.07 -12.44
CA PRO A 71 -4.43 -0.87 -12.88
C PRO A 71 -5.54 -1.05 -11.83
N LEU A 72 -5.43 -0.40 -10.66
CA LEU A 72 -6.41 -0.53 -9.60
C LEU A 72 -7.67 0.27 -9.94
N PRO A 73 -8.88 -0.32 -9.81
CA PRO A 73 -10.14 0.39 -9.97
C PRO A 73 -10.33 1.49 -8.92
N ASP A 74 -11.21 2.45 -9.20
CA ASP A 74 -11.43 3.62 -8.32
C ASP A 74 -11.96 3.26 -6.93
N TRP A 75 -12.67 2.15 -6.79
CA TRP A 75 -13.16 1.67 -5.49
C TRP A 75 -12.04 1.13 -4.59
N LEU A 76 -10.84 0.87 -5.14
CA LEU A 76 -9.63 0.55 -4.37
C LEU A 76 -8.85 1.77 -3.89
N ARG A 77 -9.46 2.97 -3.92
CA ARG A 77 -8.89 4.12 -3.20
C ARG A 77 -8.74 3.73 -1.71
N PRO A 78 -7.61 4.01 -1.05
CA PRO A 78 -7.32 3.40 0.25
C PRO A 78 -8.34 3.64 1.37
N ASP A 79 -8.96 4.82 1.40
CA ASP A 79 -10.03 5.18 2.35
C ASP A 79 -11.35 4.43 2.07
N LYS A 80 -11.59 4.02 0.82
CA LYS A 80 -12.79 3.28 0.40
C LYS A 80 -12.64 1.78 0.59
N ALA A 81 -11.50 1.24 0.18
CA ALA A 81 -11.20 -0.20 0.27
C ALA A 81 -10.53 -0.60 1.59
N ARG A 82 -10.29 0.36 2.48
CA ARG A 82 -9.69 0.15 3.80
C ARG A 82 -8.34 -0.58 3.72
N VAL A 83 -7.57 -0.29 2.66
CA VAL A 83 -6.28 -0.91 2.40
C VAL A 83 -5.37 0.02 1.59
N ILE A 84 -4.11 0.13 2.00
CA ILE A 84 -3.06 0.76 1.22
C ILE A 84 -2.35 -0.36 0.47
N PHE A 85 -2.52 -0.39 -0.85
CA PHE A 85 -1.76 -1.28 -1.72
C PHE A 85 -0.38 -0.69 -1.99
N LEU A 86 0.67 -1.42 -1.65
CA LEU A 86 2.06 -1.08 -1.86
C LEU A 86 2.65 -2.06 -2.87
N PRO A 87 2.79 -1.66 -4.15
CA PRO A 87 3.30 -2.56 -5.17
C PRO A 87 4.81 -2.73 -5.04
N ALA A 88 5.29 -3.93 -5.35
CA ALA A 88 6.71 -4.26 -5.53
C ALA A 88 7.61 -3.87 -4.34
N GLN A 89 7.14 -4.04 -3.11
CA GLN A 89 7.86 -3.56 -1.92
C GLN A 89 9.20 -4.25 -1.73
N PHE A 90 9.26 -5.54 -2.03
CA PHE A 90 10.51 -6.29 -2.00
C PHE A 90 10.44 -7.45 -3.01
N LYS A 91 11.54 -8.18 -3.13
CA LYS A 91 11.65 -9.35 -4.00
C LYS A 91 11.84 -10.63 -3.20
N TRP A 92 11.17 -11.69 -3.65
CA TRP A 92 11.38 -13.05 -3.18
C TRP A 92 11.77 -13.93 -4.36
N HIS A 93 13.01 -14.46 -4.35
CA HIS A 93 13.60 -15.18 -5.49
C HIS A 93 13.36 -14.50 -6.86
N GLY A 94 13.53 -13.16 -6.89
CA GLY A 94 13.36 -12.34 -8.09
C GLY A 94 11.92 -11.94 -8.42
N GLN A 95 10.91 -12.58 -7.82
CA GLN A 95 9.50 -12.22 -7.97
C GLN A 95 9.15 -11.04 -7.07
N ASP A 96 8.35 -10.10 -7.59
CA ASP A 96 7.89 -8.96 -6.80
C ASP A 96 6.86 -9.39 -5.77
N VAL A 97 7.00 -8.86 -4.56
CA VAL A 97 6.03 -9.00 -3.47
C VAL A 97 5.32 -7.67 -3.26
N ASP A 98 4.01 -7.69 -3.46
CA ASP A 98 3.10 -6.61 -3.10
C ASP A 98 2.71 -6.72 -1.62
N VAL A 99 2.42 -5.59 -1.00
CA VAL A 99 1.97 -5.53 0.39
C VAL A 99 0.65 -4.78 0.47
N ALA A 100 -0.35 -5.35 1.12
CA ALA A 100 -1.64 -4.77 1.39
C ALA A 100 -1.74 -4.43 2.88
N VAL A 101 -1.57 -3.15 3.22
CA VAL A 101 -1.60 -2.66 4.61
C VAL A 101 -3.04 -2.24 4.97
N PRO A 102 -3.65 -2.80 6.03
CA PRO A 102 -5.02 -2.45 6.39
C PRO A 102 -5.14 -1.01 6.93
N VAL A 103 -6.33 -0.43 6.74
CA VAL A 103 -6.72 0.91 7.19
C VAL A 103 -7.99 0.81 8.03
N GLY A 104 -8.00 1.40 9.22
CA GLY A 104 -9.10 1.25 10.17
C GLY A 104 -9.29 -0.22 10.57
N ASP A 105 -10.54 -0.70 10.57
CA ASP A 105 -10.86 -2.12 10.81
C ASP A 105 -10.49 -3.06 9.64
N GLY A 106 -9.78 -2.57 8.62
CA GLY A 106 -9.22 -3.39 7.54
C GLY A 106 -10.16 -3.64 6.36
N PRO A 107 -9.62 -4.23 5.26
CA PRO A 107 -10.35 -4.52 4.03
C PRO A 107 -11.43 -5.58 4.23
N ASP A 108 -12.50 -5.51 3.44
CA ASP A 108 -13.50 -6.58 3.35
C ASP A 108 -13.00 -7.76 2.51
N ASP A 109 -13.73 -8.88 2.57
CA ASP A 109 -13.39 -10.10 1.82
C ASP A 109 -13.29 -9.85 0.32
N LYS A 110 -14.19 -9.01 -0.22
CA LYS A 110 -14.20 -8.61 -1.63
C LYS A 110 -12.87 -7.94 -2.03
N THR A 111 -12.37 -7.04 -1.19
CA THR A 111 -11.09 -6.35 -1.42
C THR A 111 -9.92 -7.33 -1.39
N ILE A 112 -9.88 -8.24 -0.43
CA ILE A 112 -8.81 -9.25 -0.33
C ILE A 112 -8.85 -10.23 -1.50
N GLU A 113 -10.03 -10.72 -1.89
CA GLU A 113 -10.21 -11.60 -3.03
C GLU A 113 -9.75 -10.92 -4.32
N TRP A 114 -10.12 -9.65 -4.53
CA TRP A 114 -9.63 -8.89 -5.68
C TRP A 114 -8.10 -8.78 -5.70
N LEU A 115 -7.47 -8.48 -4.55
CA LEU A 115 -6.01 -8.36 -4.47
C LEU A 115 -5.30 -9.70 -4.76
N LYS A 116 -5.85 -10.83 -4.30
CA LYS A 116 -5.34 -12.17 -4.61
C LYS A 116 -5.47 -12.49 -6.10
N ASN A 117 -6.62 -12.20 -6.70
CA ASN A 117 -6.84 -12.39 -8.14
C ASN A 117 -5.88 -11.52 -8.96
N PHE A 118 -5.75 -10.25 -8.59
CA PHE A 118 -4.80 -9.33 -9.22
C PHE A 118 -3.35 -9.84 -9.12
N ALA A 119 -2.91 -10.28 -7.94
CA ALA A 119 -1.58 -10.85 -7.75
C ALA A 119 -1.37 -12.09 -8.62
N SER A 120 -2.34 -13.00 -8.66
CA SER A 120 -2.32 -14.21 -9.48
C SER A 120 -2.20 -13.90 -10.97
N GLU A 121 -3.07 -13.03 -11.51
CA GLU A 121 -3.08 -12.61 -12.91
C GLU A 121 -1.76 -11.95 -13.32
N ARG A 122 -1.17 -11.17 -12.41
CA ARG A 122 0.11 -10.46 -12.63
C ARG A 122 1.33 -11.31 -12.34
N LYS A 123 1.17 -12.55 -11.86
CA LYS A 123 2.25 -13.44 -11.40
C LYS A 123 3.13 -12.76 -10.35
N ARG A 124 2.49 -12.09 -9.40
CA ARG A 124 3.10 -11.41 -8.26
C ARG A 124 2.74 -12.14 -6.98
N LEU A 125 3.55 -11.92 -5.96
CA LEU A 125 3.32 -12.42 -4.61
C LEU A 125 2.64 -11.33 -3.80
N LEU A 126 1.89 -11.71 -2.77
CA LEU A 126 1.16 -10.75 -1.95
C LEU A 126 1.33 -11.08 -0.46
N LEU A 127 1.69 -10.08 0.32
CA LEU A 127 1.45 -10.05 1.75
C LEU A 127 0.21 -9.20 2.04
N TYR A 128 -0.69 -9.70 2.87
CA TYR A 128 -1.88 -8.97 3.29
C TYR A 128 -2.20 -9.29 4.74
N ARG A 129 -2.91 -8.39 5.42
CA ARG A 129 -3.34 -8.60 6.81
C ARG A 129 -4.85 -8.74 6.90
N LEU A 130 -5.30 -9.72 7.67
CA LEU A 130 -6.68 -9.83 8.15
C LEU A 130 -6.63 -9.79 9.67
N ASP A 131 -7.45 -8.95 10.28
CA ASP A 131 -7.42 -8.69 11.73
C ASP A 131 -6.00 -8.35 12.21
N GLN A 132 -5.43 -9.20 13.08
CA GLN A 132 -4.09 -9.05 13.64
C GLN A 132 -3.02 -9.86 12.91
N ASP A 133 -3.43 -10.75 12.00
CA ASP A 133 -2.55 -11.74 11.40
C ASP A 133 -2.15 -11.39 9.97
N TRP A 134 -0.86 -11.52 9.69
CA TRP A 134 -0.33 -11.41 8.34
C TRP A 134 -0.46 -12.75 7.61
N PHE A 135 -0.71 -12.66 6.32
CA PHE A 135 -0.87 -13.79 5.42
C PHE A 135 -0.05 -13.57 4.16
N ALA A 136 0.40 -14.68 3.59
CA ALA A 136 1.13 -14.71 2.32
C ALA A 136 0.30 -15.44 1.26
N PHE A 137 0.26 -14.88 0.05
CA PHE A 137 -0.36 -15.48 -1.11
C PHE A 137 0.66 -15.63 -2.23
N GLY A 138 0.76 -16.85 -2.76
CA GLY A 138 1.77 -17.25 -3.73
C GLY A 138 2.07 -18.75 -3.68
N PRO A 139 3.18 -19.24 -4.25
CA PRO A 139 3.59 -20.64 -4.17
C PRO A 139 3.73 -21.13 -2.71
N PRO A 140 3.50 -22.43 -2.43
CA PRO A 140 3.59 -22.97 -1.07
C PRO A 140 4.90 -22.63 -0.34
N ALA A 141 6.04 -22.68 -1.05
CA ALA A 141 7.34 -22.34 -0.47
C ALA A 141 7.43 -20.88 0.01
N PHE A 142 6.81 -19.94 -0.72
CA PHE A 142 6.71 -18.54 -0.30
C PHE A 142 5.85 -18.42 0.95
N GLN A 143 4.70 -19.10 0.98
CA GLN A 143 3.78 -19.03 2.12
C GLN A 143 4.44 -19.56 3.41
N VAL A 144 5.08 -20.73 3.34
CA VAL A 144 5.77 -21.34 4.49
C VAL A 144 6.87 -20.42 5.01
N GLN A 145 7.74 -19.90 4.13
CA GLN A 145 8.83 -19.03 4.59
C GLN A 145 8.30 -17.74 5.22
N MET A 146 7.27 -17.11 4.64
CA MET A 146 6.70 -15.90 5.23
C MET A 146 6.05 -16.20 6.58
N GLN A 147 5.39 -17.34 6.74
CA GLN A 147 4.84 -17.77 8.03
C GLN A 147 5.93 -17.96 9.08
N GLU A 148 7.07 -18.56 8.72
CA GLU A 148 8.22 -18.70 9.61
C GLU A 148 8.76 -17.33 10.06
N ARG A 149 8.93 -16.39 9.11
CA ARG A 149 9.38 -15.01 9.41
C ARG A 149 8.40 -14.25 10.32
N MET A 150 7.10 -14.44 10.09
CA MET A 150 6.05 -13.88 10.96
C MET A 150 6.14 -14.45 12.37
N ALA A 151 6.28 -15.78 12.49
CA ALA A 151 6.34 -16.46 13.78
C ALA A 151 7.59 -16.09 14.58
N SER A 152 8.71 -15.78 13.90
CA SER A 152 9.94 -15.31 14.54
C SER A 152 9.95 -13.81 14.87
N GLY A 153 8.89 -13.07 14.54
CA GLY A 153 8.81 -11.61 14.74
C GLY A 153 9.76 -10.82 13.83
N GLU A 154 10.22 -11.40 12.72
CA GLU A 154 11.06 -10.70 11.77
C GLU A 154 10.25 -9.64 11.01
N LYS A 155 10.89 -8.50 10.72
CA LYS A 155 10.31 -7.48 9.84
C LYS A 155 10.13 -8.05 8.42
N LEU A 156 8.90 -8.08 7.95
CA LEU A 156 8.56 -8.70 6.66
C LEU A 156 9.03 -7.88 5.43
N TRP A 157 9.01 -6.54 5.53
CA TRP A 157 9.52 -5.57 4.54
C TRP A 157 9.98 -4.28 5.25
#